data_AF-S4XLZ5-F1
#
_entry.id   AF-S4XLZ5-F1
#
_cell.length_a   1.000
_cell.length_b   1.000
_cell.length_c   1.000
_cell.angle_alpha   90.00
_cell.angle_beta   90.00
_cell.angle_gamma   90.00
#
_symmetry.space_group_name_H-M   'P 1'
#
loop_
_entity.id
_entity.type
_entity.pdbx_description
1 polymer ?
#
loop_
_entity_poly.entity_id
_entity_poly.type
_entity_poly.pdbx_seq_one_letter_code
_entity_poly.pdbx_strand_id
1 'polypeptide(L)'
;MGRLIILILVIVTVVVLWRAFGPGSKNRIEASRRRGRLTRPATTPEIKGPEDDPDFLWEIKKERFKAQREKERQAADDLRSAELRAKDAERRAAEAEQRAKDAEARSRYTDRKDPGQDADGSGDNGTAGA
;
A
#
# COMPACT_ATOMS: atom_id res chain seq x y z
N MET A 1 15.91 44.27 14.17
CA MET A 1 17.15 43.59 14.62
C MET A 1 17.21 42.10 14.21
N GLY A 2 16.11 41.33 14.21
CA GLY A 2 16.15 39.90 13.82
C GLY A 2 16.48 39.58 12.35
N ARG A 3 16.23 40.52 11.42
CA ARG A 3 16.55 40.35 9.99
C ARG A 3 18.06 40.22 9.72
N LEU A 4 18.90 40.84 10.54
CA LEU A 4 20.36 40.79 10.39
C LEU A 4 20.92 39.41 10.78
N ILE A 5 20.35 38.79 11.82
CA ILE A 5 20.72 37.45 12.28
C ILE A 5 20.39 36.40 11.22
N ILE A 6 19.22 36.51 10.59
CA ILE A 6 18.80 35.62 9.49
C ILE A 6 19.75 35.76 8.29
N LEU A 7 20.14 36.98 7.92
CA LEU A 7 21.10 37.21 6.84
C LEU A 7 22.46 36.58 7.13
N ILE A 8 22.97 36.73 8.35
CA ILE A 8 24.25 36.11 8.76
C ILE A 8 24.15 34.58 8.71
N LEU A 9 23.07 33.99 9.21
CA LEU A 9 22.86 32.54 9.17
C LEU A 9 22.85 31.99 7.74
N VAL A 10 22.18 32.69 6.82
CA VAL A 10 22.15 32.31 5.40
C VAL A 10 23.55 32.40 4.78
N ILE A 11 24.28 33.50 5.02
CA ILE A 11 25.65 33.68 4.50
C ILE A 11 26.57 32.57 5.02
N VAL A 12 26.54 32.28 6.32
CA VAL A 12 27.35 31.20 6.92
C VAL A 12 27.05 29.86 6.26
N THR A 13 25.77 29.56 6.03
CA THR A 13 25.35 28.30 5.39
C THR A 13 25.89 28.18 3.96
N VAL A 14 25.80 29.25 3.16
CA VAL A 14 26.34 29.28 1.79
C VAL A 14 27.87 29.17 1.79
N VAL A 15 28.56 29.84 2.73
CA VAL A 15 30.01 29.76 2.86
C VAL A 15 30.48 28.36 3.24
N VAL A 16 29.78 27.67 4.14
CA VAL A 16 30.10 26.28 4.50
C VAL A 16 29.88 25.34 3.33
N LEU A 17 28.77 25.48 2.59
CA LEU A 17 28.52 24.71 1.37
C LEU A 17 29.60 24.96 0.32
N TRP A 18 30.01 26.22 0.12
CA TRP A 18 31.09 26.54 -0.81
C TRP A 18 32.46 26.07 -0.30
N ARG A 19 32.69 26.03 1.00
CA ARG A 19 33.94 25.51 1.58
C ARG A 19 34.04 23.98 1.50
N ALA A 20 32.90 23.29 1.60
CA ALA A 20 32.77 21.85 1.53
C ALA A 20 32.77 21.34 0.07
N PHE A 21 32.04 22.01 -0.82
CA PHE A 21 31.85 21.60 -2.22
C PHE A 21 32.59 22.47 -3.24
N GLY A 22 33.33 23.49 -2.80
CA GLY A 22 34.01 24.41 -3.71
C GLY A 22 35.16 23.76 -4.49
N PRO A 23 35.42 24.23 -5.72
CA PRO A 23 36.38 23.64 -6.66
C PRO A 23 37.86 23.62 -6.19
N GLY A 24 38.18 24.18 -5.01
CA GLY A 24 39.50 24.17 -4.40
C GLY A 24 39.76 23.08 -3.35
N SER A 25 38.81 22.16 -3.08
CA SER A 25 39.01 21.07 -2.11
C SER A 25 40.14 20.11 -2.52
N LYS A 26 40.31 19.88 -3.84
CA LYS A 26 41.42 19.09 -4.39
C LYS A 26 42.79 19.72 -4.06
N ASN A 27 42.90 21.04 -4.16
CA ASN A 27 44.17 21.77 -4.00
C ASN A 27 44.62 21.84 -2.54
N ARG A 28 43.67 21.86 -1.58
CA ARG A 28 44.00 21.80 -0.15
C ARG A 28 44.46 20.42 0.28
N ILE A 29 43.90 19.35 -0.29
CA ILE A 29 44.36 17.97 -0.08
C ILE A 29 45.77 17.78 -0.65
N GLU A 30 46.09 18.43 -1.78
CA GLU A 30 47.45 18.44 -2.32
C GLU A 30 48.44 19.27 -1.48
N ALA A 31 48.02 20.43 -0.97
CA ALA A 31 48.85 21.27 -0.10
C ALA A 31 49.15 20.60 1.25
N SER A 32 48.19 19.87 1.84
CA SER A 32 48.43 19.06 3.04
C SER A 32 49.24 17.78 2.74
N ARG A 33 49.10 17.17 1.55
CA ARG A 33 49.99 16.08 1.10
C ARG A 33 51.45 16.51 0.97
N ARG A 34 51.74 17.73 0.49
CA ARG A 34 53.14 18.19 0.34
C ARG A 34 53.84 18.47 1.68
N ARG A 35 53.10 18.82 2.73
CA ARG A 35 53.67 19.09 4.06
C ARG A 35 53.82 17.84 4.93
N GLY A 36 53.11 16.76 4.63
CA GLY A 36 53.20 15.46 5.34
C GLY A 36 54.09 14.40 4.67
N ARG A 37 54.77 14.73 3.56
CA ARG A 37 55.48 13.76 2.70
C ARG A 37 56.93 13.46 3.13
N LEU A 38 57.25 13.48 4.42
CA LEU A 38 58.51 12.90 4.92
C LEU A 38 58.37 11.45 5.38
N THR A 39 57.15 10.91 5.44
CA THR A 39 56.96 9.54 5.93
C THR A 39 55.91 8.82 5.10
N ARG A 40 56.38 7.85 4.31
CA ARG A 40 55.68 6.71 3.68
C ARG A 40 55.46 6.81 2.16
N PRO A 41 55.91 5.80 1.39
CA PRO A 41 55.88 5.79 -0.06
C PRO A 41 54.48 5.51 -0.60
N ALA A 42 54.28 5.87 -1.86
CA ALA A 42 53.10 5.55 -2.68
C ALA A 42 52.94 4.02 -2.89
N THR A 43 51.74 3.61 -3.31
CA THR A 43 51.18 2.24 -3.50
C THR A 43 50.44 1.76 -2.24
N THR A 44 49.13 1.49 -2.27
CA THR A 44 48.33 0.61 -3.15
C THR A 44 46.89 1.15 -3.22
N PRO A 45 46.09 0.94 -4.28
CA PRO A 45 44.64 1.11 -4.18
C PRO A 45 44.14 0.27 -3.01
N GLU A 46 43.65 0.92 -1.96
CA GLU A 46 42.92 0.27 -0.88
C GLU A 46 41.71 -0.41 -1.52
N ILE A 47 41.79 -1.72 -1.71
CA ILE A 47 40.63 -2.57 -1.89
C ILE A 47 39.86 -2.44 -0.58
N LYS A 48 38.99 -1.43 -0.52
CA LYS A 48 38.01 -1.26 0.54
C LYS A 48 37.09 -2.48 0.48
N GLY A 49 36.75 -3.03 1.65
CA GLY A 49 35.86 -4.18 1.74
C GLY A 49 34.48 -3.90 1.13
N PRO A 50 33.60 -4.92 1.05
CA PRO A 50 32.33 -4.94 0.28
C PRO A 50 31.28 -3.85 0.55
N GLU A 51 31.60 -2.83 1.35
CA GLU A 51 30.71 -1.78 1.83
C GLU A 51 30.91 -0.42 1.13
N ASP A 52 31.87 -0.29 0.21
CA ASP A 52 32.30 1.01 -0.35
C ASP A 52 32.31 1.04 -1.90
N ASP A 53 31.54 0.17 -2.55
CA ASP A 53 31.30 0.27 -4.00
C ASP A 53 30.17 1.28 -4.28
N PRO A 54 30.45 2.43 -4.94
CA PRO A 54 29.46 3.49 -5.16
C PRO A 54 28.26 3.07 -6.01
N ASP A 55 28.41 2.00 -6.81
CA ASP A 55 27.33 1.45 -7.62
C ASP A 55 26.29 0.68 -6.76
N PHE A 56 26.71 0.01 -5.68
CA PHE A 56 25.81 -0.76 -4.82
C PHE A 56 24.89 0.15 -3.98
N LEU A 57 25.42 1.26 -3.44
CA LEU A 57 24.63 2.27 -2.72
C LEU A 57 23.65 3.01 -3.64
N TRP A 58 23.97 3.10 -4.93
CA TRP A 58 23.10 3.64 -5.96
C TRP A 58 21.97 2.68 -6.31
N GLU A 59 22.25 1.38 -6.42
CA GLU A 59 21.27 0.32 -6.62
C GLU A 59 20.23 0.30 -5.49
N ILE A 60 20.65 0.32 -4.22
CA ILE A 60 19.73 0.31 -3.06
C ILE A 60 18.80 1.54 -3.07
N LYS A 61 19.32 2.70 -3.47
CA LYS A 61 18.52 3.94 -3.54
C LYS A 61 17.48 3.88 -4.68
N LYS A 62 17.83 3.27 -5.82
CA LYS A 62 16.91 3.03 -6.95
C LYS A 62 15.84 1.99 -6.60
N GLU A 63 16.22 0.91 -5.94
CA GLU A 63 15.28 -0.15 -5.55
C GLU A 63 14.23 0.36 -4.57
N ARG A 64 14.60 1.21 -3.60
CA ARG A 64 13.65 1.83 -2.66
C ARG A 64 12.57 2.65 -3.37
N PHE A 65 12.92 3.36 -4.44
CA PHE A 65 11.95 4.14 -5.22
C PHE A 65 11.01 3.26 -6.05
N LYS A 66 11.52 2.16 -6.63
CA LYS A 66 10.71 1.19 -7.37
C LYS A 66 9.77 0.42 -6.43
N ALA A 67 10.28 -0.07 -5.30
CA ALA A 67 9.51 -0.80 -4.32
C ALA A 67 8.36 0.02 -3.72
N GLN A 68 8.57 1.33 -3.51
CA GLN A 68 7.52 2.22 -3.03
C GLN A 68 6.39 2.38 -4.05
N ARG A 69 6.74 2.57 -5.33
CA ARG A 69 5.77 2.73 -6.43
C ARG A 69 4.97 1.46 -6.71
N GLU A 70 5.61 0.30 -6.55
CA GLU A 70 4.95 -0.99 -6.73
C GLU A 70 4.00 -1.32 -5.58
N LYS A 71 4.40 -1.05 -4.33
CA LYS A 71 3.51 -1.15 -3.16
C LYS A 71 2.30 -0.24 -3.26
N GLU A 72 2.48 0.99 -3.73
CA GLU A 72 1.37 1.93 -3.92
C GLU A 72 0.37 1.41 -4.97
N ARG A 73 0.87 0.83 -6.07
CA ARG A 73 0.02 0.22 -7.11
C ARG A 73 -0.72 -1.01 -6.61
N GLN A 74 -0.03 -1.92 -5.91
CA GLN A 74 -0.66 -3.11 -5.34
C GLN A 74 -1.75 -2.72 -4.33
N ALA A 75 -1.47 -1.77 -3.43
CA ALA A 75 -2.47 -1.30 -2.48
C ALA A 75 -3.69 -0.67 -3.18
N ALA A 76 -3.48 0.11 -4.25
CA ALA A 76 -4.57 0.71 -5.02
C ALA A 76 -5.43 -0.34 -5.74
N ASP A 77 -4.81 -1.36 -6.33
CA ASP A 77 -5.53 -2.44 -7.00
C ASP A 77 -6.26 -3.34 -6.00
N ASP A 78 -5.67 -3.61 -4.84
CA ASP A 78 -6.30 -4.36 -3.74
C ASP A 78 -7.55 -3.64 -3.24
N LEU A 79 -7.46 -2.34 -2.96
CA LEU A 79 -8.59 -1.49 -2.57
C LEU A 79 -9.71 -1.52 -3.62
N ARG A 80 -9.37 -1.35 -4.89
CA ARG A 80 -10.34 -1.39 -6.00
C ARG A 80 -11.00 -2.77 -6.10
N SER A 81 -10.24 -3.85 -5.97
CA SER A 81 -10.77 -5.21 -6.01
C SER A 81 -11.69 -5.52 -4.83
N ALA A 82 -11.35 -5.03 -3.63
CA ALA A 82 -12.17 -5.18 -2.44
C ALA A 82 -13.49 -4.41 -2.56
N GLU A 83 -13.46 -3.18 -3.08
CA GLU A 83 -14.65 -2.37 -3.33
C GLU A 83 -15.60 -3.05 -4.33
N LEU A 84 -15.06 -3.59 -5.43
CA LEU A 84 -15.84 -4.33 -6.41
C LEU A 84 -16.50 -5.57 -5.80
N ARG A 85 -15.76 -6.34 -4.99
CA ARG A 85 -16.32 -7.50 -4.28
C ARG A 85 -17.42 -7.09 -3.30
N ALA A 86 -17.25 -5.98 -2.58
CA ALA A 86 -18.26 -5.46 -1.65
C ALA A 86 -19.55 -5.07 -2.39
N LYS A 87 -19.43 -4.31 -3.48
CA LYS A 87 -20.59 -3.92 -4.33
C LYS A 87 -21.30 -5.12 -4.94
N ASP A 88 -20.56 -6.12 -5.39
CA ASP A 88 -21.16 -7.36 -5.91
C ASP A 88 -21.87 -8.15 -4.81
N ALA A 89 -21.29 -8.22 -3.61
CA ALA A 89 -21.92 -8.87 -2.46
C ALA A 89 -23.21 -8.15 -2.05
N GLU A 90 -23.20 -6.81 -2.00
CA GLU A 90 -24.39 -5.99 -1.73
C GLU A 90 -25.47 -6.22 -2.77
N ARG A 91 -25.12 -6.23 -4.07
CA ARG A 91 -26.10 -6.49 -5.14
C ARG A 91 -26.74 -7.87 -5.01
N ARG A 92 -25.95 -8.91 -4.72
CA ARG A 92 -26.48 -10.26 -4.49
C ARG A 92 -27.35 -10.34 -3.25
N ALA A 93 -26.97 -9.66 -2.17
CA ALA A 93 -27.77 -9.62 -0.94
C ALA A 93 -29.11 -8.93 -1.17
N ALA A 94 -29.12 -7.80 -1.87
CA ALA A 94 -30.34 -7.08 -2.22
C ALA A 94 -31.26 -7.92 -3.14
N GLU A 95 -30.70 -8.62 -4.13
CA GLU A 95 -31.47 -9.52 -5.01
C GLU A 95 -32.05 -10.71 -4.23
N ALA A 96 -31.28 -11.30 -3.33
CA ALA A 96 -31.75 -12.38 -2.47
C ALA A 96 -32.89 -11.93 -1.54
N GLU A 97 -32.78 -10.71 -0.99
CA GLU A 97 -33.83 -10.11 -0.15
C GLU A 97 -35.11 -9.85 -0.95
N GLN A 98 -35.01 -9.30 -2.17
CA GLN A 98 -36.16 -9.12 -3.06
C GLN A 98 -36.82 -10.47 -3.39
N ARG A 99 -36.01 -11.46 -3.76
CA ARG A 99 -36.50 -12.81 -4.05
C ARG A 99 -37.18 -13.47 -2.85
N ALA A 100 -36.69 -13.22 -1.64
CA ALA A 100 -37.31 -13.70 -0.41
C ALA A 100 -38.65 -13.01 -0.16
N LYS A 101 -38.73 -11.69 -0.34
CA LYS A 101 -39.99 -10.92 -0.23
C LYS A 101 -41.02 -11.36 -1.27
N ASP A 102 -40.60 -11.60 -2.50
CA ASP A 102 -41.49 -12.08 -3.57
C ASP A 102 -41.99 -13.50 -3.29
N ALA A 103 -41.12 -14.39 -2.79
CA ALA A 103 -41.50 -15.74 -2.39
C ALA A 103 -42.49 -15.72 -1.21
N GLU A 104 -42.28 -14.83 -0.25
CA GLU A 104 -43.18 -14.62 0.89
C GLU A 104 -44.52 -14.00 0.47
N ALA A 105 -44.52 -13.01 -0.42
CA ALA A 105 -45.74 -12.43 -0.97
C ALA A 105 -46.54 -13.50 -1.74
N ARG A 106 -45.85 -14.35 -2.50
CA ARG A 106 -46.45 -15.47 -3.21
C ARG A 106 -47.03 -16.52 -2.25
N SER A 107 -46.33 -16.87 -1.17
CA SER A 107 -46.83 -17.83 -0.18
C SER A 107 -48.04 -17.28 0.58
N ARG A 108 -48.01 -16.00 1.00
CA ARG A 108 -49.17 -15.34 1.61
C ARG A 108 -50.37 -15.26 0.66
N TYR A 109 -50.14 -15.07 -0.64
CA TYR A 109 -51.21 -15.08 -1.64
C TYR A 109 -51.83 -16.47 -1.82
N THR A 110 -51.01 -17.53 -1.89
CA THR A 110 -51.51 -18.91 -2.01
C THR A 110 -52.26 -19.35 -0.75
N ASP A 111 -51.73 -19.01 0.42
CA ASP A 111 -52.36 -19.28 1.72
C ASP A 111 -53.73 -18.58 1.85
N ARG A 112 -53.82 -17.30 1.47
CA ARG A 112 -55.10 -16.57 1.45
C ARG A 112 -56.11 -17.09 0.42
N LYS A 113 -55.64 -17.69 -0.69
CA LYS A 113 -56.50 -18.19 -1.77
C LYS A 113 -57.09 -19.57 -1.46
N ASP A 114 -56.56 -20.28 -0.46
CA ASP A 114 -57.03 -21.60 -0.05
C ASP A 114 -57.31 -21.65 1.47
N PRO A 115 -58.36 -20.98 1.96
CA PRO A 115 -58.69 -21.00 3.39
C PRO A 115 -59.44 -22.28 3.84
N GLY A 116 -59.32 -23.41 3.14
CA GLY A 116 -60.11 -24.58 3.49
C GLY A 116 -59.62 -25.91 2.95
N GLN A 117 -58.78 -26.60 3.74
CA GLN A 117 -58.68 -28.06 3.65
C GLN A 117 -58.41 -28.73 5.00
N ASP A 118 -59.12 -28.29 6.04
CA ASP A 118 -59.12 -28.96 7.33
C ASP A 118 -60.48 -28.78 8.02
N ALA A 119 -61.44 -29.63 7.63
CA ALA A 119 -62.43 -30.24 8.52
C ALA A 119 -63.40 -31.15 7.73
N ASP A 120 -63.00 -32.40 7.46
CA ASP A 120 -63.92 -33.55 7.59
C ASP A 120 -63.10 -34.83 7.83
N GLY A 121 -62.80 -35.05 9.11
CA GLY A 121 -62.62 -36.40 9.62
C GLY A 121 -63.91 -36.80 10.31
N SER A 122 -64.85 -37.43 9.62
CA SER A 122 -65.98 -38.09 10.27
C SER A 122 -66.60 -39.18 9.40
N GLY A 123 -66.62 -40.41 9.94
CA GLY A 123 -67.70 -41.37 9.70
C GLY A 123 -67.42 -42.49 8.70
N ASP A 124 -66.92 -43.60 9.23
CA ASP A 124 -67.61 -44.91 9.22
C ASP A 124 -68.71 -45.12 8.16
N ASN A 125 -68.56 -46.15 7.31
CA ASN A 125 -69.50 -47.28 7.19
C ASN A 125 -69.19 -48.23 6.02
N GLY A 126 -69.27 -49.54 6.29
CA GLY A 126 -69.90 -50.48 5.35
C GLY A 126 -69.00 -51.49 4.64
N THR A 127 -68.29 -52.35 5.38
CA THR A 127 -67.80 -53.62 4.85
C THR A 127 -68.93 -54.66 4.91
N ALA A 128 -69.64 -54.88 3.81
CA ALA A 128 -70.56 -56.01 3.64
C ALA A 128 -70.50 -56.51 2.20
N GLY A 129 -70.17 -57.79 2.03
CA GLY A 129 -70.14 -58.48 0.74
C GLY A 129 -69.60 -59.90 0.91
N ALA A 130 -70.52 -60.80 1.29
CA ALA A 130 -70.35 -62.25 1.33
C ALA A 130 -70.50 -62.86 -0.06
#